data_AF-A0A2S1JSU2-F1
#
_entry.id   AF-A0A2S1JSU2-F1
#
_cell.length_a   1.000
_cell.length_b   1.000
_cell.length_c   1.000
_cell.angle_alpha   90.00
_cell.angle_beta   90.00
_cell.angle_gamma   90.00
#
_symmetry.space_group_name_H-M   'P 1'
#
loop_
_entity.id
_entity.type
_entity.pdbx_description
1 polymer ?
#
loop_
_entity_poly.entity_id
_entity_poly.type
_entity_poly.pdbx_seq_one_letter_code
_entity_poly.pdbx_strand_id
1 'polypeptide(L)'
;MTGACFLLGIFISNKLHALWGIISGLFATLLAELLSLSTTFILAGTFSYNASLCAIALTSRSKQWLAPLVGVALTVPIAMAFINTGIIVLTAPFVLSSWAILLLKKRFSLTY
;
A
#
# COMPACT_ATOMS: atom_id res chain seq x y z
N MET A 1 13.86 8.79 11.12
CA MET A 1 14.64 7.64 11.65
C MET A 1 13.78 6.39 11.85
N THR A 2 12.62 6.46 12.51
CA THR A 2 11.76 5.29 12.78
C THR A 2 11.43 4.43 11.56
N GLY A 3 11.07 5.04 10.42
CA GLY A 3 10.80 4.30 9.18
C GLY A 3 12.00 3.50 8.68
N ALA A 4 13.23 4.00 8.83
CA ALA A 4 14.43 3.27 8.47
C ALA A 4 14.65 2.07 9.42
N CYS A 5 14.40 2.23 10.72
CA CYS A 5 14.44 1.12 11.68
C CYS A 5 13.40 0.03 11.34
N PHE A 6 12.18 0.41 10.94
CA PHE A 6 11.17 -0.54 10.47
C PHE A 6 11.61 -1.25 9.19
N LEU A 7 12.13 -0.52 8.20
CA LEU A 7 12.64 -1.12 6.98
C LEU A 7 13.80 -2.09 7.25
N LEU A 8 14.71 -1.76 8.17
CA LEU A 8 15.80 -2.66 8.60
C LEU A 8 15.24 -3.92 9.26
N GLY A 9 14.28 -3.80 10.17
CA GLY A 9 13.62 -4.94 10.80
C GLY A 9 12.92 -5.85 9.78
N ILE A 10 12.18 -5.25 8.84
CA ILE A 10 11.52 -5.99 7.75
C ILE A 10 12.59 -6.64 6.85
N PHE A 11 13.70 -5.96 6.55
CA PHE A 11 14.76 -6.49 5.70
C PHE A 11 15.45 -7.71 6.29
N ILE A 12 15.73 -7.68 7.60
CA ILE A 12 16.28 -8.82 8.35
C ILE A 12 15.31 -10.01 8.30
N SER A 13 14.00 -9.76 8.41
CA SER A 13 12.98 -10.81 8.35
C SER A 13 12.78 -11.36 6.93
N ASN A 14 12.60 -10.49 5.94
CA ASN A 14 12.33 -10.84 4.56
C ASN A 14 12.69 -9.67 3.62
N LYS A 15 13.76 -9.87 2.82
CA LYS A 15 14.26 -8.87 1.86
C LYS A 15 13.22 -8.45 0.82
N LEU A 16 12.38 -9.38 0.35
CA LEU A 16 11.32 -9.09 -0.62
C LEU A 16 10.24 -8.19 0.00
N HIS A 17 9.85 -8.42 1.25
CA HIS A 17 8.91 -7.54 1.94
C HIS A 17 9.47 -6.14 2.15
N ALA A 18 10.76 -6.01 2.48
CA ALA A 18 11.40 -4.71 2.60
C ALA A 18 11.44 -3.97 1.26
N LEU A 19 11.78 -4.69 0.18
CA LEU A 19 11.75 -4.14 -1.17
C LEU A 19 10.34 -3.64 -1.55
N TRP A 20 9.30 -4.44 -1.28
CA TRP A 20 7.92 -4.00 -1.52
C TRP A 20 7.51 -2.83 -0.64
N GLY A 21 7.97 -2.76 0.61
CA GLY A 21 7.77 -1.59 1.47
C GLY A 21 8.32 -0.30 0.84
N ILE A 22 9.51 -0.36 0.25
CA ILE A 22 10.13 0.78 -0.44
C ILE A 22 9.38 1.11 -1.75
N ILE A 23 9.18 0.11 -2.62
CA ILE A 23 8.55 0.30 -3.94
C ILE A 23 7.16 0.91 -3.78
N SER A 24 6.34 0.35 -2.89
CA SER A 24 4.99 0.83 -2.62
C SER A 24 4.98 2.24 -2.03
N GLY A 25 5.91 2.55 -1.12
CA GLY A 25 6.01 3.87 -0.51
C GLY A 25 6.34 4.94 -1.55
N LEU A 26 7.34 4.68 -2.41
CA LEU A 26 7.70 5.56 -3.52
C LEU A 26 6.55 5.69 -4.53
N PHE A 27 5.95 4.57 -4.92
CA PHE A 27 4.87 4.57 -5.90
C PHE A 27 3.64 5.34 -5.39
N ALA A 28 3.24 5.14 -4.14
CA ALA A 28 2.11 5.86 -3.55
C ALA A 28 2.39 7.36 -3.40
N THR A 29 3.63 7.75 -3.03
CA THR A 29 4.03 9.15 -2.98
C THR A 29 3.95 9.78 -4.37
N LEU A 30 4.56 9.16 -5.38
CA LEU A 30 4.53 9.66 -6.77
C LEU A 30 3.10 9.74 -7.32
N LEU A 31 2.27 8.74 -7.02
CA LEU A 31 0.87 8.74 -7.44
C LEU A 31 0.07 9.86 -6.75
N ALA A 32 0.29 10.08 -5.45
CA ALA A 32 -0.36 11.16 -4.73
C ALA A 32 0.09 12.55 -5.22
N GLU A 33 1.37 12.72 -5.56
CA GLU A 33 1.90 13.95 -6.17
C GLU A 33 1.32 14.17 -7.57
N LEU A 34 1.27 13.13 -8.41
CA LEU A 34 0.68 13.19 -9.76
C LEU A 34 -0.80 13.60 -9.70
N LEU A 35 -1.52 13.11 -8.70
CA LEU A 35 -2.92 13.45 -8.43
C LEU A 35 -3.10 14.79 -7.71
N SER A 36 -2.02 15.53 -7.46
CA SER A 36 -2.02 16.82 -6.76
C SER A 36 -2.72 16.77 -5.40
N LEU A 37 -2.52 15.67 -4.65
CA LEU A 37 -3.11 15.48 -3.33
C LEU A 37 -2.40 16.34 -2.28
N SER A 38 -3.05 16.53 -1.13
CA SER A 38 -2.54 17.37 -0.05
C SER A 38 -1.13 16.97 0.40
N THR A 39 -0.20 17.93 0.27
CA THR A 39 1.19 17.78 0.71
C THR A 39 1.30 17.44 2.20
N THR A 40 0.37 17.91 3.04
CA THR A 40 0.33 17.58 4.47
C THR A 40 0.20 16.08 4.69
N PHE A 41 -0.72 15.42 3.97
CA PHE A 41 -0.93 13.98 4.09
C PHE A 41 0.17 13.16 3.40
N ILE A 42 0.75 13.67 2.31
CA ILE A 42 1.90 13.07 1.64
C ILE A 42 3.13 13.06 2.57
N LEU A 43 3.48 14.21 3.16
CA LEU A 43 4.63 14.33 4.06
C LEU A 43 4.41 13.60 5.39
N ALA A 44 3.17 13.50 5.87
CA ALA A 44 2.81 12.64 6.98
C ALA A 44 2.92 11.13 6.66
N GLY A 45 3.17 10.77 5.40
CA GLY A 45 3.29 9.39 4.92
C GLY A 45 1.97 8.64 4.85
N THR A 46 0.82 9.34 4.89
CA THR A 46 -0.51 8.72 5.06
C THR A 46 -0.88 7.78 3.91
N PHE A 47 -0.58 8.21 2.68
CA PHE A 47 -0.76 7.40 1.49
C PHE A 47 0.25 6.25 1.44
N SER A 48 1.51 6.53 1.75
CA SER A 48 2.63 5.58 1.63
C SER A 48 2.56 4.45 2.64
N TYR A 49 2.24 4.69 3.92
CA TYR A 49 2.20 3.60 4.92
C TYR A 49 1.08 2.60 4.61
N ASN A 50 -0.11 3.08 4.20
CA ASN A 50 -1.22 2.21 3.82
C ASN A 50 -0.86 1.38 2.58
N ALA A 51 -0.22 2.01 1.59
CA ALA A 51 0.27 1.31 0.41
C ALA A 51 1.32 0.24 0.74
N SER A 52 2.26 0.52 1.65
CA SER A 52 3.27 -0.44 2.09
C SER A 52 2.69 -1.66 2.79
N LEU A 53 1.71 -1.46 3.68
CA LEU A 53 1.01 -2.58 4.31
C LEU A 53 0.28 -3.44 3.25
N CYS A 54 -0.37 -2.79 2.27
CA CYS A 54 -1.08 -3.46 1.19
C CYS A 54 -0.15 -4.33 0.34
N ALA A 55 0.96 -3.75 -0.12
CA ALA A 55 1.93 -4.45 -0.95
C ALA A 55 2.55 -5.65 -0.21
N ILE A 56 2.95 -5.47 1.05
CA ILE A 56 3.55 -6.55 1.85
C ILE A 56 2.53 -7.69 2.05
N ALA A 57 1.29 -7.37 2.43
CA ALA A 57 0.25 -8.37 2.65
C ALA A 57 -0.09 -9.16 1.37
N LEU A 58 -0.22 -8.48 0.23
CA LEU A 58 -0.53 -9.11 -1.05
C LEU A 58 0.64 -9.94 -1.58
N THR A 59 1.88 -9.49 -1.38
CA THR A 59 3.08 -10.26 -1.76
C THR A 59 3.20 -11.54 -0.93
N SER A 60 2.86 -11.49 0.37
CA SER A 60 2.85 -12.69 1.22
C SER A 60 1.82 -13.74 0.77
N ARG A 61 0.76 -13.32 0.06
CA ARG A 61 -0.33 -14.21 -0.41
C ARG A 61 -0.25 -14.56 -1.90
N SER A 62 0.69 -13.96 -2.64
CA SER A 62 0.77 -14.06 -4.10
C SER A 62 2.21 -13.95 -4.57
N LYS A 63 2.67 -14.91 -5.39
CA LYS A 63 3.97 -14.79 -6.09
C LYS A 63 3.94 -13.78 -7.24
N GLN A 64 2.75 -13.38 -7.69
CA GLN A 64 2.59 -12.44 -8.79
C GLN A 64 2.79 -11.00 -8.30
N TRP A 65 3.72 -10.29 -8.95
CA TRP A 65 4.08 -8.89 -8.67
C TRP A 65 2.97 -7.89 -9.01
N LEU A 66 2.04 -8.26 -9.89
CA LEU A 66 0.97 -7.38 -10.33
C LEU A 66 -0.04 -7.08 -9.22
N ALA A 67 -0.37 -8.07 -8.38
CA ALA A 67 -1.36 -7.89 -7.32
C ALA A 67 -0.96 -6.81 -6.29
N PRO A 68 0.28 -6.82 -5.74
CA PRO A 68 0.78 -5.72 -4.90
C PRO A 68 0.71 -4.34 -5.58
N LEU A 69 1.10 -4.21 -6.85
CA LEU A 69 1.08 -2.92 -7.55
C LEU A 69 -0.34 -2.37 -7.72
N VAL A 70 -1.28 -3.21 -8.15
CA VAL A 70 -2.69 -2.81 -8.28
C VAL A 70 -3.25 -2.46 -6.90
N GLY A 71 -2.91 -3.22 -5.86
CA GLY A 71 -3.29 -2.92 -4.48
C GLY A 71 -2.79 -1.55 -4.01
N VAL A 72 -1.53 -1.19 -4.30
CA VAL A 72 -0.96 0.13 -4.01
C VAL A 72 -1.74 1.23 -4.75
N ALA A 73 -1.96 1.05 -6.05
CA ALA A 73 -2.68 2.01 -6.88
C ALA A 73 -4.12 2.24 -6.41
N LEU A 74 -4.80 1.19 -5.92
CA LEU A 74 -6.13 1.28 -5.32
C LEU A 74 -6.13 1.94 -3.93
N THR A 75 -5.05 1.79 -3.16
CA THR A 75 -4.99 2.29 -1.79
C THR A 75 -5.02 3.81 -1.72
N VAL A 76 -4.36 4.50 -2.66
CA VAL A 76 -4.28 5.97 -2.70
C VAL A 76 -5.65 6.64 -2.85
N PRO A 77 -6.49 6.31 -3.86
CA PRO A 77 -7.82 6.91 -4.00
C PRO A 77 -8.77 6.53 -2.85
N ILE A 78 -8.65 5.33 -2.27
CA ILE A 78 -9.45 4.99 -1.07
C ILE A 78 -9.04 5.88 0.10
N ALA A 79 -7.74 6.07 0.36
CA ALA A 79 -7.27 6.97 1.41
C ALA A 79 -7.77 8.41 1.17
N MET A 80 -7.72 8.89 -0.07
CA MET A 80 -8.25 10.20 -0.46
C MET A 80 -9.76 10.32 -0.15
N ALA A 81 -10.54 9.29 -0.47
CA ALA A 81 -11.98 9.29 -0.18
C ALA A 81 -12.26 9.45 1.32
N PHE A 82 -11.53 8.73 2.19
CA PHE A 82 -11.67 8.87 3.64
C PHE A 82 -11.29 10.28 4.12
N ILE A 83 -10.15 10.81 3.66
CA ILE A 83 -9.70 12.17 3.98
C ILE A 83 -10.78 13.21 3.63
N ASN A 84 -11.36 13.11 2.43
CA ASN A 84 -12.36 14.06 1.95
C ASN A 84 -13.68 14.00 2.73
N THR A 85 -13.98 12.87 3.37
CA THR A 85 -15.15 12.71 4.25
C THR A 85 -14.91 13.17 5.70
N GLY A 86 -13.67 13.56 6.05
CA GLY A 86 -13.31 13.91 7.43
C GLY A 86 -13.16 12.70 8.36
N ILE A 87 -13.25 11.48 7.84
CA ILE A 87 -13.06 10.24 8.60
C ILE A 87 -11.56 10.01 8.79
N ILE A 88 -11.16 9.59 10.00
CA ILE A 88 -9.79 9.19 10.27
C ILE A 88 -9.41 7.97 9.42
N VAL A 89 -8.35 8.12 8.63
CA VAL A 89 -7.96 7.12 7.62
C VAL A 89 -7.53 5.80 8.25
N LEU A 90 -6.69 5.87 9.30
CA LEU A 90 -6.04 4.72 9.92
C LEU A 90 -5.56 3.71 8.85
N THR A 91 -5.78 2.42 9.08
CA THR A 91 -5.39 1.35 8.17
C THR A 91 -6.54 0.86 7.27
N ALA A 92 -7.68 1.57 7.25
CA ALA A 92 -8.84 1.15 6.46
C ALA A 92 -8.54 1.08 4.95
N PRO A 93 -7.83 2.04 4.31
CA PRO A 93 -7.50 1.94 2.89
C PRO A 93 -6.66 0.72 2.53
N PHE A 94 -5.71 0.35 3.40
CA PHE A 94 -4.93 -0.87 3.27
C PHE A 94 -5.84 -2.12 3.28
N VAL A 95 -6.72 -2.23 4.28
CA VAL A 95 -7.59 -3.40 4.46
C VAL A 95 -8.54 -3.54 3.27
N LEU A 96 -9.20 -2.44 2.87
CA LEU A 96 -10.17 -2.43 1.78
C LEU A 96 -9.51 -2.79 0.43
N SER A 97 -8.35 -2.22 0.13
CA SER A 97 -7.59 -2.54 -1.09
C SER A 97 -7.15 -4.01 -1.11
N SER A 98 -6.62 -4.51 0.01
CA SER A 98 -6.15 -5.88 0.11
C SER A 98 -7.30 -6.87 -0.07
N TRP A 99 -8.45 -6.62 0.57
CA TRP A 99 -9.64 -7.44 0.41
C TRP A 99 -10.18 -7.43 -1.02
N ALA A 100 -10.27 -6.26 -1.65
CA ALA A 100 -10.70 -6.16 -3.04
C ALA A 100 -9.84 -7.04 -3.95
N ILE A 101 -8.51 -6.94 -3.86
CA ILE A 101 -7.60 -7.76 -4.68
C ILE A 101 -7.72 -9.25 -4.34
N LEU A 102 -7.74 -9.63 -3.06
CA LEU A 102 -7.84 -11.04 -2.67
C LEU A 102 -9.16 -11.67 -3.10
N LEU A 103 -10.28 -10.94 -3.00
CA LEU A 103 -11.58 -11.40 -3.46
C LEU A 103 -11.64 -11.54 -4.98
N LEU A 104 -11.09 -10.59 -5.73
CA LEU A 104 -10.97 -10.68 -7.19
C LEU A 104 -10.14 -11.90 -7.60
N LYS A 105 -8.97 -12.10 -6.99
CA LYS A 105 -8.15 -13.29 -7.26
C LYS A 105 -8.88 -14.60 -6.98
N LYS A 106 -9.62 -14.66 -5.86
CA LYS A 106 -10.44 -15.83 -5.51
C LYS A 106 -11.57 -16.07 -6.51
N ARG A 107 -12.23 -15.02 -6.99
CA ARG A 107 -13.35 -15.11 -7.95
C ARG A 107 -12.92 -15.57 -9.33
N PHE A 108 -11.76 -15.11 -9.81
CA PHE A 108 -11.29 -15.36 -11.17
C PHE A 108 -10.33 -16.56 -11.29
N SER A 109 -10.15 -17.37 -10.23
CA SER A 109 -9.21 -18.51 -10.22
C SER A 109 -7.83 -18.18 -10.80
N LEU A 110 -7.36 -16.94 -10.57
CA LEU A 110 -6.03 -16.47 -10.96
C LEU A 110 -4.99 -17.10 -10.01
N THR A 111 -4.85 -18.41 -10.15
CA THR A 111 -3.97 -19.31 -9.40
C THR A 111 -3.08 -20.02 -10.41
N TYR A 112 -2.08 -19.30 -10.91
CA TYR A 112 -0.84 -19.87 -11.45
C TYR A 112 0.32 -18.96 -11.03
#